data_AF-A0A8T4RHW6-F1
#
_entry.id   AF-A0A8T4RHW6-F1
#
_cell.length_a   1.000
_cell.length_b   1.000
_cell.length_c   1.000
_cell.angle_alpha   90.00
_cell.angle_beta   90.00
_cell.angle_gamma   90.00
#
_symmetry.space_group_name_H-M   'P 1'
#
loop_
_entity.id
_entity.type
_entity.pdbx_description
1 polymer ?
#
loop_
_entity_poly.entity_id
_entity_poly.type
_entity_poly.pdbx_seq_one_letter_code
_entity_poly.pdbx_strand_id
1 'polypeptide(L)'
;MKIAIVRVRGDVRVGHRVKDTLRMFGLHKKNHCVVIEDSPSLQGMLHAASPHITWGPVDEKTLSSLKKKGEKVFALQPPRKGYGRKGIKVNFASGGALGNRGEKMNDLLMRMM
;
A
#
# COMPACT_ATOMS: atom_id res chain seq x y z
N MET A 1 16.35 -2.77 -1.10
CA MET A 1 15.36 -2.59 -0.01
C MET A 1 14.01 -3.13 -0.49
N LYS A 2 13.13 -3.57 0.41
CA LYS A 2 11.78 -4.04 0.03
C LYS A 2 10.74 -3.01 0.44
N ILE A 3 9.83 -2.71 -0.49
CA ILE A 3 8.74 -1.75 -0.30
C ILE A 3 7.43 -2.54 -0.27
N ALA A 4 6.61 -2.32 0.76
CA ALA A 4 5.21 -2.73 0.71
C ALA A 4 4.35 -1.65 0.10
N ILE A 5 3.37 -2.09 -0.67
CA ILE A 5 2.36 -1.26 -1.30
C ILE A 5 1.01 -1.81 -0.89
N VAL A 6 0.19 -0.98 -0.24
CA VAL A 6 -1.16 -1.33 0.19
C VAL A 6 -2.17 -0.46 -0.55
N ARG A 7 -3.20 -1.08 -1.10
CA ARG A 7 -4.32 -0.38 -1.73
C ARG A 7 -5.34 0.07 -0.70
N VAL A 8 -5.50 1.38 -0.55
CA VAL A 8 -6.39 1.99 0.45
C VAL A 8 -7.79 2.31 -0.12
N ARG A 9 -7.86 2.72 -1.39
CA ARG A 9 -9.11 3.18 -2.03
C ARG A 9 -9.62 2.24 -3.14
N GLY A 10 -10.91 2.34 -3.45
CA GLY A 10 -11.57 1.58 -4.53
C GLY A 10 -11.39 2.22 -5.92
N ASP A 11 -12.00 1.64 -6.96
CA ASP A 11 -11.83 2.03 -8.38
C ASP A 11 -12.87 3.04 -8.92
N VAL A 12 -13.74 3.56 -8.07
CA VAL A 12 -14.78 4.51 -8.51
C VAL A 12 -14.15 5.82 -8.95
N ARG A 13 -14.39 6.22 -10.22
CA ARG A 13 -13.86 7.44 -10.86
C ARG A 13 -12.32 7.53 -10.83
N VAL A 14 -11.64 6.40 -11.01
CA VAL A 14 -10.18 6.35 -11.11
C VAL A 14 -9.75 6.54 -12.56
N GLY A 15 -8.84 7.48 -12.81
CA GLY A 15 -8.27 7.71 -14.13
C GLY A 15 -7.52 6.49 -14.65
N HIS A 16 -7.52 6.28 -15.97
CA HIS A 16 -7.01 5.05 -16.60
C HIS A 16 -5.57 4.75 -16.21
N ARG A 17 -4.68 5.77 -16.24
CA ARG A 17 -3.28 5.64 -15.84
C ARG A 17 -3.10 5.03 -14.45
N VAL A 18 -3.87 5.49 -13.47
CA VAL A 18 -3.80 4.99 -12.09
C VAL A 18 -4.33 3.55 -12.02
N LYS A 19 -5.44 3.29 -12.70
CA LYS A 19 -6.07 1.96 -12.74
C LYS A 19 -5.16 0.92 -13.37
N ASP A 20 -4.44 1.27 -14.43
CA ASP A 20 -3.49 0.39 -15.10
C ASP A 20 -2.29 0.10 -14.19
N THR A 21 -1.74 1.10 -13.50
CA THR A 21 -0.68 0.88 -12.51
C THR A 21 -1.14 -0.04 -11.36
N LEU A 22 -2.36 0.13 -10.85
CA LEU A 22 -2.92 -0.76 -9.83
C LEU A 22 -3.07 -2.20 -10.33
N ARG A 23 -3.46 -2.39 -11.60
CA ARG A 23 -3.53 -3.70 -12.25
C ARG A 23 -2.16 -4.33 -12.44
N MET A 24 -1.15 -3.55 -12.83
CA MET A 24 0.23 -4.02 -12.97
C MET A 24 0.80 -4.54 -11.64
N PHE A 25 0.45 -3.90 -10.52
CA PHE A 25 0.81 -4.38 -9.18
C PHE A 25 -0.02 -5.58 -8.69
N GLY A 26 -1.09 -5.99 -9.39
CA GLY A 26 -2.03 -7.02 -8.94
C GLY A 26 -2.97 -6.57 -7.82
N LEU A 27 -3.07 -5.25 -7.57
CA LEU A 27 -3.89 -4.67 -6.50
C LEU A 27 -5.34 -4.48 -6.96
N HIS A 28 -6.10 -5.57 -7.02
CA HIS A 28 -7.49 -5.54 -7.53
C HIS A 28 -8.56 -5.08 -6.52
N LYS A 29 -8.36 -5.31 -5.22
CA LYS A 29 -9.33 -4.94 -4.18
C LYS A 29 -8.67 -4.08 -3.09
N LYS A 30 -9.49 -3.44 -2.26
CA LYS A 30 -9.01 -2.71 -1.07
C LYS A 30 -8.30 -3.68 -0.13
N ASN A 31 -7.32 -3.17 0.60
CA ASN A 31 -6.50 -3.91 1.56
C ASN A 31 -5.65 -5.03 0.94
N HIS A 32 -5.57 -5.10 -0.39
CA HIS A 32 -4.52 -5.90 -1.04
C HIS A 32 -3.17 -5.23 -0.78
N CYS A 33 -2.19 -6.06 -0.45
CA CYS A 33 -0.81 -5.67 -0.21
C CYS A 33 0.12 -6.46 -1.13
N VAL A 34 1.11 -5.80 -1.70
CA VAL A 34 2.20 -6.44 -2.45
C VAL A 34 3.52 -5.93 -1.91
N VAL A 35 4.52 -6.81 -1.83
CA VAL A 35 5.89 -6.44 -1.44
C VAL A 35 6.79 -6.61 -2.65
N ILE A 36 7.45 -5.54 -3.06
CA ILE A 36 8.29 -5.49 -4.27
C ILE A 36 9.68 -4.97 -3.87
N GLU A 37 10.69 -5.40 -4.61
CA GLU A 37 12.04 -4.85 -4.46
C GLU A 37 12.13 -3.44 -5.06
N ASP A 38 12.86 -2.58 -4.37
CA ASP A 38 13.04 -1.20 -4.79
C ASP A 38 13.85 -1.12 -6.08
N SER A 39 13.34 -0.34 -7.04
CA SER A 39 13.96 -0.10 -8.35
C SER A 39 13.61 1.30 -8.84
N PRO A 40 14.48 1.96 -9.64
CA PRO A 40 14.20 3.33 -10.11
C PRO A 40 12.86 3.46 -10.86
N SER A 41 12.47 2.42 -11.62
CA SER A 41 11.19 2.38 -12.34
C SER A 41 9.98 2.31 -11.41
N LEU A 42 10.13 1.73 -10.22
CA LEU A 42 9.05 1.61 -9.23
C LEU A 42 8.64 2.99 -8.69
N GLN A 43 9.59 3.89 -8.46
CA GLN A 43 9.36 5.22 -7.91
C GLN A 43 8.29 5.98 -8.72
N GLY A 44 8.43 6.00 -10.04
CA GLY A 44 7.47 6.67 -10.94
C GLY A 44 6.07 6.05 -10.89
N MET A 45 5.98 4.72 -10.78
CA MET A 45 4.71 4.01 -10.63
C MET A 45 4.05 4.30 -9.28
N LEU A 46 4.83 4.35 -8.19
CA LEU A 46 4.34 4.70 -6.86
C LEU A 46 3.75 6.11 -6.83
N HIS A 47 4.45 7.08 -7.42
CA HIS A 47 3.95 8.46 -7.53
C HIS A 47 2.67 8.54 -8.36
N ALA A 48 2.58 7.81 -9.48
CA ALA A 48 1.38 7.76 -10.30
C ALA A 48 0.19 7.15 -9.54
N ALA A 49 0.40 6.08 -8.78
CA ALA A 49 -0.66 5.41 -8.02
C ALA A 49 -0.99 6.09 -6.67
N SER A 50 -0.18 7.06 -6.24
CA SER A 50 -0.25 7.72 -4.92
C SER A 50 -1.63 8.10 -4.42
N PRO A 51 -2.57 8.60 -5.25
CA PRO A 51 -3.92 8.95 -4.79
C PRO A 51 -4.76 7.76 -4.29
N HIS A 52 -4.31 6.51 -4.47
CA HIS A 52 -5.04 5.28 -4.13
C HIS A 52 -4.27 4.31 -3.22
N ILE A 53 -2.95 4.46 -3.12
CA ILE A 53 -2.08 3.55 -2.38
C ILE A 53 -1.38 4.26 -1.23
N THR A 54 -0.88 3.44 -0.31
CA THR A 54 0.15 3.83 0.64
C THR A 54 1.31 2.86 0.51
N TRP A 55 2.54 3.37 0.64
CA TRP A 55 3.73 2.54 0.54
C TRP A 55 4.81 2.98 1.53
N GLY A 56 5.75 2.08 1.79
CA GLY A 56 6.93 2.36 2.58
C GLY A 56 7.84 1.13 2.70
N PRO A 57 9.07 1.33 3.23
CA PRO A 57 9.98 0.23 3.51
C PRO A 57 9.36 -0.76 4.51
N VAL A 58 9.74 -2.03 4.38
CA VAL A 58 9.28 -3.11 5.27
C VAL A 58 10.45 -3.84 5.89
N ASP A 59 10.30 -4.12 7.18
CA ASP A 59 11.30 -4.84 7.97
C ASP A 59 11.16 -6.35 7.78
N GLU A 60 12.27 -7.08 7.94
CA GLU A 60 12.27 -8.54 7.83
C GLU A 60 11.31 -9.23 8.80
N LYS A 61 11.12 -8.65 10.00
CA LYS A 61 10.18 -9.13 11.02
C LYS A 61 8.72 -9.04 10.54
N THR A 62 8.35 -7.94 9.90
CA THR A 62 7.00 -7.78 9.34
C THR A 62 6.82 -8.66 8.10
N LEU A 63 7.89 -8.83 7.32
CA LEU A 63 7.89 -9.67 6.14
C LEU A 63 7.67 -11.14 6.47
N SER A 64 8.24 -11.66 7.56
CA SER A 64 8.01 -13.04 7.99
C SER A 64 6.55 -13.27 8.38
N SER A 65 5.92 -12.31 9.07
CA SER A 65 4.49 -12.34 9.41
C SER A 65 3.57 -12.28 8.18
N LEU A 66 4.00 -11.62 7.10
CA LEU A 66 3.25 -11.55 5.84
C LEU A 66 3.33 -12.84 5.02
N LYS A 67 4.41 -13.63 5.13
CA LYS A 67 4.67 -14.80 4.28
C LYS A 67 3.65 -15.92 4.51
N LYS A 68 2.50 -15.85 3.84
CA LYS A 68 1.70 -17.01 3.48
C LYS A 68 2.32 -17.68 2.25
N LYS A 69 2.55 -18.99 2.30
CA LYS A 69 3.10 -19.76 1.17
C LYS A 69 2.20 -19.61 -0.07
N GLY A 70 2.77 -19.16 -1.20
CA GLY A 70 2.16 -19.25 -2.53
C GLY A 70 1.42 -18.00 -3.04
N GLU A 71 1.17 -16.99 -2.21
CA GLU A 71 0.44 -15.78 -2.64
C GLU A 71 1.38 -14.66 -3.07
N LYS A 72 1.17 -14.12 -4.29
CA LYS A 72 1.86 -12.91 -4.78
C LYS A 72 1.30 -11.62 -4.18
N VAL A 73 0.04 -11.65 -3.74
CA VAL A 73 -0.70 -10.51 -3.20
C VAL A 73 -1.35 -10.95 -1.90
N PHE A 74 -1.09 -10.22 -0.82
CA PHE A 74 -1.63 -10.51 0.49
C PHE A 74 -2.97 -9.78 0.67
N ALA A 75 -4.04 -10.54 0.92
CA ALA A 75 -5.32 -9.97 1.30
C ALA A 75 -5.35 -9.70 2.81
N LEU A 76 -5.17 -8.43 3.20
CA LEU A 76 -5.12 -8.01 4.60
C LEU A 76 -6.50 -7.61 5.13
N GLN A 77 -6.65 -7.64 6.46
CA GLN A 77 -7.82 -7.09 7.12
C GLN A 77 -7.79 -5.56 7.10
N PRO A 78 -8.95 -4.88 7.23
CA PRO A 78 -8.96 -3.45 7.48
C PRO A 78 -8.13 -3.12 8.73
N PRO A 79 -7.43 -1.98 8.76
CA PRO A 79 -6.59 -1.64 9.89
C PRO A 79 -7.42 -1.40 11.15
N ARG A 80 -6.99 -2.01 12.26
CA ARG A 80 -7.47 -1.65 13.60
C ARG A 80 -7.26 -0.14 13.82
N LYS A 81 -8.28 0.53 14.36
CA LYS A 81 -8.35 2.00 14.56
C LYS A 81 -8.37 2.83 13.26
N GLY A 82 -8.56 2.20 12.10
CA GLY A 82 -8.69 2.88 10.82
C GLY A 82 -7.38 3.44 10.25
N TYR A 83 -7.49 4.27 9.21
CA TYR A 83 -6.35 4.72 8.41
C TYR A 83 -5.69 6.03 8.87
N GLY A 84 -6.27 6.73 9.85
CA GLY A 84 -5.81 8.03 10.36
C GLY A 84 -6.95 9.02 10.54
N ARG A 85 -6.69 10.15 11.21
CA ARG A 85 -7.72 11.16 11.55
C ARG A 85 -8.33 11.84 10.33
N LYS A 86 -7.53 12.18 9.31
CA LYS A 86 -8.03 12.85 8.08
C LYS A 86 -8.54 11.88 7.00
N GLY A 87 -8.63 10.59 7.33
CA GLY A 87 -9.22 9.57 6.47
C GLY A 87 -8.40 9.20 5.23
N ILE A 88 -9.06 8.51 4.29
CA ILE A 88 -8.42 7.83 3.16
C ILE A 88 -8.16 8.69 1.92
N LYS A 89 -8.59 9.95 1.92
CA LYS A 89 -8.49 10.85 0.75
C LYS A 89 -7.37 11.89 0.87
N VAL A 90 -6.65 11.89 1.99
CA VAL A 90 -5.61 12.87 2.31
C VAL A 90 -4.25 12.17 2.34
N ASN A 91 -3.19 12.89 1.98
CA ASN A 91 -1.82 12.40 2.05
C ASN A 91 -1.38 12.18 3.50
N PHE A 92 -0.48 11.21 3.71
CA PHE A 92 0.03 10.83 5.02
C PHE A 92 0.73 12.00 5.73
N ALA A 93 1.55 12.77 5.01
CA ALA A 93 2.22 13.95 5.55
C ALA A 93 1.26 14.97 6.17
N SER A 94 0.04 15.08 5.63
CA SER A 94 -1.00 15.98 6.15
C SER A 94 -1.91 15.33 7.20
N GLY A 95 -1.61 14.10 7.63
CA GLY A 95 -2.39 13.33 8.62
C GLY A 95 -3.43 12.37 8.03
N GLY A 96 -3.35 12.08 6.73
CA GLY A 96 -4.21 11.12 6.03
C GLY A 96 -3.58 9.73 5.88
N ALA A 97 -3.98 9.02 4.82
CA ALA A 97 -3.62 7.62 4.59
C ALA A 97 -2.80 7.37 3.31
N LEU A 98 -2.78 8.31 2.38
CA LEU A 98 -2.24 8.10 1.03
C LEU A 98 -0.77 8.50 0.93
N GLY A 99 -0.05 7.94 -0.03
CA GLY A 99 1.33 8.33 -0.29
C GLY A 99 2.37 7.52 0.49
N ASN A 100 3.60 8.03 0.48
CA ASN A 100 4.73 7.47 1.22
C ASN A 100 4.51 7.61 2.74
N ARG A 101 4.60 6.49 3.45
CA ARG A 101 4.45 6.39 4.91
C ARG A 101 5.79 6.24 5.64
N GLY A 102 6.88 6.02 4.90
CA GLY A 102 8.20 5.75 5.47
C GLY A 102 8.17 4.56 6.43
N GLU A 103 8.92 4.66 7.52
CA GLU A 103 9.06 3.61 8.54
C GLU A 103 7.74 3.26 9.25
N LYS A 104 6.76 4.18 9.24
CA LYS A 104 5.42 3.95 9.81
C LYS A 104 4.56 2.99 8.98
N MET A 105 5.09 2.45 7.88
CA MET A 105 4.42 1.41 7.11
C MET A 105 4.27 0.11 7.91
N ASN A 106 5.29 -0.26 8.70
CA ASN A 106 5.26 -1.46 9.52
C ASN A 106 4.11 -1.41 10.55
N ASP A 107 3.88 -0.26 11.20
CA ASP A 107 2.73 -0.06 12.11
C ASP A 107 1.39 -0.32 11.43
N LEU A 108 1.20 0.19 10.20
CA LEU A 108 -0.03 -0.06 9.46
C LEU A 108 -0.22 -1.55 9.19
N LEU A 109 0.81 -2.21 8.68
CA LEU A 109 0.76 -3.64 8.34
C LEU A 109 0.39 -4.47 9.57
N MET A 110 1.01 -4.19 10.72
CA MET A 110 0.69 -4.86 11.98
C MET A 110 -0.76 -4.63 12.44
N ARG A 111 -1.33 -3.46 12.17
CA ARG A 111 -2.75 -3.19 12.48
C ARG A 111 -3.73 -3.83 11.49
N MET A 112 -3.27 -4.23 10.31
CA MET A 112 -4.06 -4.90 9.27
C MET A 112 -3.97 -6.43 9.34
N MET A 113 -3.20 -6.95 10.31
CA MET A 113 -3.07 -8.37 10.64
C MET A 113 -3.97 -8.81 11.80
#